data_AF-A0A7C5EY41-F1
#
_entry.id   AF-A0A7C5EY41-F1
#
_cell.length_a   1.000
_cell.length_b   1.000
_cell.length_c   1.000
_cell.angle_alpha   90.00
_cell.angle_beta   90.00
_cell.angle_gamma   90.00
#
_symmetry.space_group_name_H-M   'P 1'
#
loop_
_entity.id
_entity.type
_entity.pdbx_description
1 polymer ?
#
loop_
_entity_poly.entity_id
_entity_poly.type
_entity_poly.pdbx_seq_one_letter_code
_entity_poly.pdbx_strand_id
1 'polypeptide(L)'
;TAPSNGATVSGTVTVTATASDNVGVANVKFYLDGTQQQTDATSPYSWSWNTASAPNGSHTLTAEATDNSGNTATSTAIGVTVSNVPDSTPPTVTITSPPNAATVSGTVTVAATATDNVGVANVGFYLDGLLQSTDTTSAYSWSWNSTSASNGSHTLTAVATDTAGNTTTSAPVTVTVANATQPSTAQPAASANSAFGGSGCFVATAAYGSPMAGEVVVLRTFRDQALLNHALGRLFVKTYYRISPPLARFIAAHDTLRTMTRAMLWPVVWWAHLALDEPRLAWLTLMFVSGGFVAGVGLVGTRLRRRKGR
;
A
#
# COMPACT_ATOMS: atom_id res chain seq x y z
N THR A 1 6.81 30.57 29.31
CA THR A 1 7.38 29.27 29.72
C THR A 1 7.61 28.35 28.54
N ALA A 2 6.72 28.32 27.55
CA ALA A 2 6.98 27.72 26.24
C ALA A 2 6.39 28.62 25.16
N PRO A 3 6.95 28.64 23.94
CA PRO A 3 8.22 28.03 23.54
C PRO A 3 9.44 28.65 24.27
N SER A 4 10.62 28.05 24.16
CA SER A 4 11.87 28.63 24.67
C SER A 4 12.34 29.80 23.80
N ASN A 5 13.10 30.73 24.38
CA ASN A 5 13.74 31.79 23.61
C ASN A 5 14.70 31.20 22.57
N GLY A 6 14.59 31.65 21.32
CA GLY A 6 15.34 31.14 20.17
C GLY A 6 14.73 29.90 19.51
N ALA A 7 13.57 29.40 19.96
CA ALA A 7 12.94 28.22 19.35
C ALA A 7 12.54 28.48 17.89
N THR A 8 12.71 27.45 17.05
CA THR A 8 12.05 27.40 15.73
C THR A 8 10.71 26.69 15.87
N VAL A 9 9.65 27.29 15.34
CA VAL A 9 8.27 26.84 15.50
C VAL A 9 7.55 26.71 14.16
N SER A 10 6.63 25.77 14.07
CA SER A 10 5.82 25.50 12.87
C SER A 10 4.52 24.80 13.25
N GLY A 11 3.45 24.96 12.46
CA GLY A 11 2.15 24.36 12.72
C GLY A 11 1.44 24.98 13.93
N THR A 12 0.81 24.13 14.75
CA THR A 12 0.12 24.57 15.97
C THR A 12 1.06 24.51 17.16
N VAL A 13 1.34 25.66 17.77
CA VAL A 13 2.21 25.80 18.94
C VAL A 13 1.41 26.28 20.14
N THR A 14 1.53 25.56 21.26
CA THR A 14 0.98 25.99 22.54
C THR A 14 1.95 26.94 23.23
N VAL A 15 1.64 28.23 23.20
CA VAL A 15 2.33 29.25 23.97
C VAL A 15 1.81 29.20 25.40
N THR A 16 2.70 29.16 26.39
CA THR A 16 2.33 29.11 27.81
C THR A 16 3.05 30.20 28.59
N ALA A 17 2.39 30.70 29.63
CA ALA A 17 2.94 31.65 30.57
C ALA A 17 2.58 31.27 32.01
N THR A 18 3.41 31.74 32.94
CA THR A 18 3.15 31.65 34.38
C THR A 18 3.06 33.07 34.91
N ALA A 19 2.06 33.32 35.74
CA ALA A 19 1.89 34.57 36.46
C ALA A 19 1.44 34.25 37.88
N SER A 20 1.86 35.08 38.83
CA SER A 20 1.52 34.94 40.24
C SER A 20 1.39 36.33 40.86
N ASP A 21 0.38 36.49 41.70
CA ASP A 21 0.13 37.68 42.49
C ASP A 21 -0.38 37.25 43.88
N ASN A 22 -0.19 38.07 44.91
CA ASN A 22 -0.59 37.72 46.29
C ASN A 22 -2.11 37.76 46.52
N VAL A 23 -2.87 38.44 45.67
CA VAL A 23 -4.35 38.53 45.71
C VAL A 23 -4.99 37.73 44.56
N GLY A 24 -4.24 37.50 43.49
CA GLY A 24 -4.63 36.66 42.36
C GLY A 24 -4.45 37.37 41.03
N VAL A 25 -4.30 36.57 39.97
CA VAL A 25 -4.16 37.08 38.60
C VAL A 25 -5.50 36.92 37.90
N ALA A 26 -6.07 38.04 37.44
CA ALA A 26 -7.36 38.07 36.77
C ALA A 26 -7.30 37.51 35.35
N ASN A 27 -6.25 37.83 34.59
CA ASN A 27 -6.01 37.28 33.26
C ASN A 27 -4.57 37.48 32.78
N VAL A 28 -4.19 36.74 31.74
CA VAL A 28 -2.96 36.89 30.98
C VAL A 28 -3.31 37.10 29.51
N LYS A 29 -2.81 38.19 28.92
CA LYS A 29 -2.88 38.46 27.48
C LYS A 29 -1.60 38.01 26.80
N PHE A 30 -1.70 37.36 25.66
CA PHE A 30 -0.58 36.96 24.83
C PHE A 30 -0.46 37.86 23.61
N TYR A 31 0.77 38.20 23.24
CA TYR A 31 1.08 39.09 22.12
C TYR A 31 2.07 38.43 21.17
N LEU A 32 1.90 38.73 19.88
CA LEU A 32 2.83 38.41 18.79
C LEU A 32 3.22 39.73 18.13
N ASP A 33 4.51 40.06 18.12
CA ASP A 33 5.07 41.30 17.57
C ASP A 33 4.36 42.56 18.09
N GLY A 34 4.03 42.57 19.39
CA GLY A 34 3.31 43.67 20.05
C GLY A 34 1.81 43.72 19.79
N THR A 35 1.26 42.84 18.95
CA THR A 35 -0.19 42.74 18.68
C THR A 35 -0.82 41.69 19.58
N GLN A 36 -1.85 42.06 20.34
CA GLN A 36 -2.58 41.13 21.21
C GLN A 36 -3.28 40.04 20.39
N GLN A 37 -3.10 38.79 20.78
CA GLN A 37 -3.65 37.61 20.09
C GLN A 37 -4.76 36.94 20.88
N GLN A 38 -4.56 36.77 22.19
CA GLN A 38 -5.45 36.00 23.06
C GLN A 38 -5.43 36.55 24.48
N THR A 39 -6.54 36.39 25.20
CA THR A 39 -6.61 36.59 26.65
C THR A 39 -7.04 35.28 27.30
N ASP A 40 -6.35 34.86 28.35
CA ASP A 40 -6.69 33.69 29.15
C ASP A 40 -6.87 34.08 30.62
N ALA A 41 -8.04 33.79 31.18
CA ALA A 41 -8.38 34.10 32.57
C ALA A 41 -8.15 32.91 33.52
N THR A 42 -7.75 31.74 33.01
CA THR A 42 -7.66 30.52 33.81
C THR A 42 -6.24 29.96 33.81
N SER A 43 -5.64 29.80 34.98
CA SER A 43 -4.37 29.11 35.11
C SER A 43 -4.56 27.59 34.96
N PRO A 44 -3.70 26.86 34.21
CA PRO A 44 -2.49 27.34 33.54
C PRO A 44 -2.76 28.12 32.25
N TYR A 45 -2.15 29.30 32.14
CA TYR A 45 -2.40 30.22 31.03
C TYR A 45 -1.77 29.74 29.72
N SER A 46 -2.58 29.70 28.66
CA SER A 46 -2.11 29.24 27.36
C SER A 46 -2.80 29.89 26.17
N TRP A 47 -2.09 29.87 25.04
CA TRP A 47 -2.62 30.26 23.74
C TRP A 47 -2.20 29.22 22.69
N SER A 48 -3.18 28.64 22.00
CA SER A 48 -2.95 27.79 20.83
C SER A 48 -2.72 28.66 19.60
N TRP A 49 -1.47 28.83 19.23
CA TRP A 49 -1.05 29.65 18.09
C TRP A 49 -0.89 28.79 16.84
N ASN A 50 -1.66 29.10 15.79
CA ASN A 50 -1.39 28.58 14.44
C ASN A 50 -0.33 29.46 13.76
N THR A 51 0.91 28.97 13.63
CA THR A 51 2.02 29.75 13.06
C THR A 51 1.84 30.08 11.58
N ALA A 52 0.89 29.44 10.87
CA ALA A 52 0.57 29.78 9.49
C ALA A 52 -0.13 31.15 9.35
N SER A 53 -0.61 31.75 10.44
CA SER A 53 -1.15 33.12 10.44
C SER A 53 -0.07 34.20 10.44
N ALA A 54 1.21 33.82 10.60
CA ALA A 54 2.36 34.71 10.60
C ALA A 54 3.29 34.38 9.41
N PRO A 55 3.99 35.38 8.84
CA PRO A 55 5.07 35.13 7.88
C PRO A 55 6.16 34.22 8.47
N ASN A 56 6.95 33.57 7.61
CA ASN A 56 8.16 32.91 8.09
C ASN A 56 9.22 33.97 8.45
N GLY A 57 9.97 33.73 9.53
CA GLY A 57 10.99 34.67 10.01
C GLY A 57 11.00 34.81 11.52
N SER A 58 11.70 35.83 12.02
CA SER A 58 11.81 36.11 13.44
C SER A 58 10.57 36.85 13.95
N HIS A 59 10.03 36.39 15.07
CA HIS A 59 8.90 36.99 15.79
C HIS A 59 9.20 37.13 17.27
N THR A 60 8.47 38.03 17.93
CA THR A 60 8.58 38.27 19.36
C THR A 60 7.29 37.89 20.07
N LEU A 61 7.39 37.07 21.13
CA LEU A 61 6.27 36.75 22.01
C LEU A 61 6.44 37.44 23.38
N THR A 62 5.35 38.02 23.87
CA THR A 62 5.24 38.54 25.24
C THR A 62 3.90 38.13 25.85
N ALA A 63 3.84 38.13 27.18
CA ALA A 63 2.61 37.94 27.94
C ALA A 63 2.44 39.07 28.97
N GLU A 64 1.25 39.66 29.05
CA GLU A 64 0.87 40.69 30.04
C GLU A 64 -0.12 40.08 31.03
N ALA A 65 0.27 39.97 32.30
CA ALA A 65 -0.63 39.59 33.38
C ALA A 65 -1.32 40.82 33.96
N THR A 66 -2.62 40.73 34.24
CA THR A 66 -3.40 41.75 34.95
C THR A 66 -3.97 41.13 36.23
N ASP A 67 -3.80 41.79 37.37
CA ASP A 67 -4.39 41.37 38.66
C ASP A 67 -5.86 41.83 38.80
N ASN A 68 -6.50 41.46 39.90
CA ASN A 68 -7.90 41.85 40.19
C ASN A 68 -8.08 43.35 40.50
N SER A 69 -6.99 44.10 40.71
CA SER A 69 -6.99 45.54 40.98
C SER A 69 -6.66 46.37 39.73
N GLY A 70 -6.35 45.72 38.61
CA GLY A 70 -5.98 46.35 37.34
C GLY A 70 -4.49 46.65 37.19
N ASN A 71 -3.63 46.18 38.10
CA ASN A 71 -2.18 46.30 37.94
C ASN A 71 -1.70 45.32 36.87
N THR A 72 -0.72 45.75 36.07
CA THR A 72 -0.21 44.97 34.95
C THR A 72 1.29 44.72 35.07
N ALA A 73 1.72 43.55 34.60
CA ALA A 73 3.13 43.20 34.44
C ALA A 73 3.33 42.45 33.12
N THR A 74 4.29 42.89 32.31
CA THR A 74 4.65 42.22 31.04
C THR A 74 5.90 41.38 31.21
N SER A 75 5.89 40.17 30.66
CA SER A 75 7.05 39.29 30.63
C SER A 75 8.20 39.88 29.83
N THR A 76 9.42 39.39 30.05
CA THR A 76 10.50 39.59 29.08
C THR A 76 10.07 39.02 27.73
N ALA A 77 10.42 39.72 26.65
CA ALA A 77 10.24 39.25 25.29
C ALA A 77 11.08 37.99 25.04
N ILE A 78 10.49 37.00 24.38
CA ILE A 78 11.23 35.88 23.79
C ILE A 78 11.15 35.98 22.27
N GLY A 79 12.28 35.73 21.61
CA GLY A 79 12.35 35.59 20.16
C GLY A 79 12.03 34.15 19.76
N VAL A 80 11.29 33.97 18.68
CA VAL A 80 11.07 32.68 18.03
C VAL A 80 11.23 32.84 16.52
N THR A 81 11.58 31.77 15.82
CA THR A 81 11.62 31.75 14.36
C THR A 81 10.46 30.91 13.84
N VAL A 82 9.53 31.51 13.10
CA VAL A 82 8.48 30.78 12.40
C VAL A 82 9.05 30.22 11.10
N SER A 83 8.94 28.90 10.92
CA SER A 83 9.39 28.21 9.71
C SER A 83 8.34 27.20 9.25
N ASN A 84 7.32 27.69 8.54
CA ASN A 84 6.29 26.87 7.90
C ASN A 84 6.69 26.38 6.49
N VAL A 85 7.99 26.34 6.18
CA VAL A 85 8.46 25.86 4.87
C VAL A 85 8.26 24.34 4.82
N PRO A 86 7.48 23.79 3.87
CA PRO A 86 7.34 22.35 3.71
C PRO A 86 8.71 21.72 3.41
N ASP A 87 8.96 20.52 3.95
CA ASP A 87 10.17 19.79 3.58
C ASP A 87 10.12 19.44 2.09
N SER A 88 11.23 19.71 1.41
CA SER A 88 11.41 19.50 -0.03
C SER A 88 12.65 18.68 -0.34
N THR A 89 13.35 18.20 0.68
CA THR A 89 14.55 17.38 0.52
C THR A 89 14.11 15.92 0.40
N PRO A 90 14.41 15.22 -0.70
CA PRO A 90 14.03 13.81 -0.82
C PRO A 90 14.88 12.90 0.08
N PRO A 91 14.33 11.75 0.50
CA PRO A 91 15.09 10.77 1.30
C PRO A 91 16.20 10.12 0.46
N THR A 92 17.14 9.45 1.11
CA THR A 92 18.06 8.49 0.46
C THR A 92 17.60 7.06 0.71
N VAL A 93 17.84 6.15 -0.23
CA VAL A 93 17.49 4.72 -0.08
C VAL A 93 18.44 3.82 -0.83
N THR A 94 18.82 2.71 -0.19
CA THR A 94 19.68 1.67 -0.77
C THR A 94 19.22 0.29 -0.34
N ILE A 95 19.08 -0.63 -1.29
CA ILE A 95 18.92 -2.06 -1.00
C ILE A 95 20.27 -2.59 -0.49
N THR A 96 20.26 -3.23 0.67
CA THR A 96 21.45 -3.81 1.32
C THR A 96 21.51 -5.33 1.19
N SER A 97 20.37 -5.97 0.94
CA SER A 97 20.27 -7.40 0.65
C SER A 97 19.09 -7.67 -0.28
N PRO A 98 19.21 -8.61 -1.23
CA PRO A 98 20.44 -9.30 -1.63
C PRO A 98 21.45 -8.35 -2.31
N PRO A 99 22.75 -8.69 -2.37
CA PRO A 99 23.72 -7.90 -3.13
C PRO A 99 23.48 -8.02 -4.64
N ASN A 100 23.96 -7.05 -5.40
CA ASN A 100 23.87 -7.08 -6.86
C ASN A 100 24.54 -8.34 -7.44
N ALA A 101 23.92 -8.89 -8.48
CA ALA A 101 24.25 -10.15 -9.14
C ALA A 101 24.14 -11.42 -8.27
N ALA A 102 23.50 -11.35 -7.10
CA ALA A 102 23.26 -12.54 -6.28
C ALA A 102 22.39 -13.57 -7.00
N THR A 103 22.67 -14.85 -6.78
CA THR A 103 21.77 -15.95 -7.12
C THR A 103 20.90 -16.27 -5.92
N VAL A 104 19.58 -16.29 -6.10
CA VAL A 104 18.61 -16.45 -5.01
C VAL A 104 17.60 -17.57 -5.30
N SER A 105 17.06 -18.18 -4.24
CA SER A 105 16.07 -19.25 -4.33
C SER A 105 15.30 -19.40 -3.02
N GLY A 106 14.04 -19.86 -3.07
CA GLY A 106 13.22 -20.06 -1.88
C GLY A 106 12.75 -18.75 -1.24
N THR A 107 12.88 -18.62 0.08
CA THR A 107 12.56 -17.39 0.80
C THR A 107 13.79 -16.49 0.89
N VAL A 108 13.67 -15.27 0.38
CA VAL A 108 14.74 -14.28 0.28
C VAL A 108 14.34 -13.04 1.06
N THR A 109 15.18 -12.59 1.98
CA THR A 109 14.98 -11.30 2.65
C THR A 109 15.56 -10.18 1.80
N VAL A 110 14.69 -9.33 1.28
CA VAL A 110 15.07 -8.06 0.65
C VAL A 110 15.10 -7.00 1.75
N ALA A 111 16.26 -6.40 2.01
CA ALA A 111 16.44 -5.40 3.05
C ALA A 111 16.92 -4.09 2.44
N ALA A 112 16.49 -2.98 3.03
CA ALA A 112 16.92 -1.65 2.61
C ALA A 112 17.18 -0.73 3.81
N THR A 113 18.04 0.25 3.60
CA THR A 113 18.24 1.38 4.51
C THR A 113 17.77 2.65 3.83
N ALA A 114 17.04 3.48 4.57
CA ALA A 114 16.61 4.79 4.10
C ALA A 114 16.81 5.83 5.20
N THR A 115 17.18 7.05 4.82
CA THR A 115 17.40 8.18 5.74
C THR A 115 16.90 9.47 5.12
N ASP A 116 16.51 10.43 5.96
CA ASP A 116 15.97 11.72 5.57
C ASP A 116 16.29 12.76 6.66
N ASN A 117 16.26 14.07 6.34
CA ASN A 117 16.52 15.14 7.30
C ASN A 117 15.40 15.35 8.32
N VAL A 118 14.14 15.04 7.98
CA VAL A 118 13.00 15.09 8.91
C VAL A 118 12.56 13.69 9.29
N GLY A 119 12.40 12.80 8.31
CA GLY A 119 12.06 11.41 8.58
C GLY A 119 11.44 10.69 7.38
N VAL A 120 11.72 9.39 7.32
CA VAL A 120 11.17 8.50 6.29
C VAL A 120 9.82 7.94 6.75
N ALA A 121 8.77 8.14 5.96
CA ALA A 121 7.44 7.62 6.25
C ALA A 121 7.32 6.13 5.90
N ASN A 122 7.87 5.70 4.76
CA ASN A 122 7.83 4.30 4.34
C ASN A 122 8.87 3.97 3.25
N VAL A 123 9.14 2.68 3.07
CA VAL A 123 9.92 2.12 1.96
C VAL A 123 9.08 1.07 1.22
N GLY A 124 8.81 1.31 -0.06
CA GLY A 124 8.20 0.35 -0.97
C GLY A 124 9.25 -0.51 -1.68
N PHE A 125 9.06 -1.82 -1.71
CA PHE A 125 9.93 -2.78 -2.41
C PHE A 125 9.27 -3.26 -3.70
N TYR A 126 10.03 -3.25 -4.80
CA TYR A 126 9.56 -3.55 -6.14
C TYR A 126 10.38 -4.68 -6.76
N LEU A 127 9.68 -5.58 -7.46
CA LEU A 127 10.25 -6.64 -8.30
C LEU A 127 9.83 -6.38 -9.75
N ASP A 128 10.82 -6.19 -10.63
CA ASP A 128 10.62 -5.86 -12.05
C ASP A 128 9.66 -4.67 -12.28
N GLY A 129 9.76 -3.66 -11.41
CA GLY A 129 8.94 -2.45 -11.44
C GLY A 129 7.54 -2.60 -10.81
N LEU A 130 7.18 -3.78 -10.29
CA LEU A 130 5.91 -4.01 -9.61
C LEU A 130 6.10 -3.96 -8.09
N LEU A 131 5.31 -3.12 -7.41
CA LEU A 131 5.30 -3.03 -5.94
C LEU A 131 4.88 -4.37 -5.33
N GLN A 132 5.68 -4.87 -4.40
CA GLN A 132 5.46 -6.13 -3.69
C GLN A 132 5.09 -5.91 -2.24
N SER A 133 5.70 -4.92 -1.59
CA SER A 133 5.51 -4.65 -0.17
C SER A 133 5.85 -3.19 0.15
N THR A 134 5.26 -2.66 1.21
CA THR A 134 5.60 -1.36 1.80
C THR A 134 5.83 -1.57 3.29
N ASP A 135 6.97 -1.11 3.78
CA ASP A 135 7.34 -1.17 5.19
C ASP A 135 7.47 0.24 5.77
N THR A 136 6.83 0.48 6.92
CA THR A 136 6.81 1.77 7.60
C THR A 136 7.74 1.80 8.82
N THR A 137 8.43 0.69 9.13
CA THR A 137 9.25 0.56 10.34
C THR A 137 10.68 0.20 9.96
N SER A 138 11.65 1.04 10.34
CA SER A 138 13.06 0.68 10.23
C SER A 138 13.40 -0.43 11.23
N ALA A 139 14.15 -1.49 10.90
CA ALA A 139 14.91 -1.78 9.68
C ALA A 139 14.04 -2.39 8.56
N TYR A 140 13.92 -1.67 7.44
CA TYR A 140 12.99 -1.99 6.36
C TYR A 140 13.31 -3.31 5.68
N SER A 141 12.30 -4.19 5.58
CA SER A 141 12.48 -5.48 4.92
C SER A 141 11.22 -6.05 4.29
N TRP A 142 11.42 -6.89 3.29
CA TRP A 142 10.40 -7.69 2.65
C TRP A 142 10.86 -9.15 2.54
N SER A 143 10.02 -10.08 3.00
CA SER A 143 10.22 -11.52 2.81
C SER A 143 9.64 -11.95 1.47
N TRP A 144 10.53 -12.12 0.48
CA TRP A 144 10.17 -12.53 -0.86
C TRP A 144 10.23 -14.05 -1.02
N ASN A 145 9.11 -14.66 -1.39
CA ASN A 145 9.11 -16.03 -1.88
C ASN A 145 9.48 -16.06 -3.38
N SER A 146 10.73 -16.36 -3.71
CA SER A 146 11.22 -16.36 -5.11
C SER A 146 10.62 -17.46 -5.96
N THR A 147 9.94 -18.46 -5.38
CA THR A 147 9.30 -19.56 -6.13
C THR A 147 8.09 -19.11 -6.95
N SER A 148 7.54 -17.92 -6.66
CA SER A 148 6.48 -17.29 -7.48
C SER A 148 7.03 -16.54 -8.70
N ALA A 149 8.34 -16.31 -8.76
CA ALA A 149 9.02 -15.70 -9.90
C ALA A 149 9.59 -16.79 -10.84
N SER A 150 9.69 -16.47 -12.12
CA SER A 150 10.39 -17.32 -13.09
C SER A 150 11.88 -17.47 -12.74
N ASN A 151 12.51 -18.56 -13.14
CA ASN A 151 13.97 -18.60 -13.11
C ASN A 151 14.54 -17.64 -14.17
N GLY A 152 15.60 -16.91 -13.81
CA GLY A 152 16.20 -15.91 -14.68
C GLY A 152 16.56 -14.62 -13.94
N SER A 153 16.91 -13.59 -14.71
CA SER A 153 17.28 -12.28 -14.17
C SER A 153 16.04 -11.50 -13.73
N HIS A 154 16.09 -10.95 -12.51
CA HIS A 154 15.07 -10.09 -11.94
C HIS A 154 15.71 -8.82 -11.37
N THR A 155 14.97 -7.72 -11.37
CA THR A 155 15.46 -6.43 -10.84
C THR A 155 14.67 -6.03 -9.61
N LEU A 156 15.39 -5.83 -8.50
CA LEU A 156 14.86 -5.29 -7.26
C LEU A 156 15.16 -3.79 -7.18
N THR A 157 14.15 -3.02 -6.79
CA THR A 157 14.30 -1.58 -6.45
C THR A 157 13.52 -1.27 -5.18
N ALA A 158 13.96 -0.24 -4.46
CA ALA A 158 13.24 0.28 -3.30
C ALA A 158 12.92 1.76 -3.52
N VAL A 159 11.74 2.21 -3.10
CA VAL A 159 11.32 3.61 -3.14
C VAL A 159 11.07 4.07 -1.71
N ALA A 160 11.88 5.00 -1.21
CA ALA A 160 11.61 5.64 0.07
C ALA A 160 10.74 6.88 -0.15
N THR A 161 9.77 7.08 0.74
CA THR A 161 8.92 8.27 0.81
C THR A 161 9.10 8.90 2.19
N ASP A 162 9.37 10.20 2.24
CA ASP A 162 9.47 10.94 3.50
C ASP A 162 8.09 11.34 4.06
N THR A 163 8.08 12.06 5.18
CA THR A 163 6.83 12.53 5.81
C THR A 163 6.17 13.72 5.08
N ALA A 164 6.90 14.39 4.18
CA ALA A 164 6.39 15.48 3.34
C ALA A 164 5.92 15.01 1.95
N GLY A 165 6.12 13.73 1.61
CA GLY A 165 5.76 13.12 0.33
C GLY A 165 6.85 13.17 -0.73
N ASN A 166 8.07 13.61 -0.42
CA ASN A 166 9.20 13.50 -1.35
C ASN A 166 9.64 12.04 -1.46
N THR A 167 10.11 11.64 -2.65
CA THR A 167 10.45 10.25 -2.95
C THR A 167 11.80 10.11 -3.62
N THR A 168 12.47 8.99 -3.35
CA THR A 168 13.69 8.58 -4.05
C THR A 168 13.62 7.09 -4.35
N THR A 169 14.03 6.71 -5.57
CA THR A 169 14.21 5.30 -5.97
C THR A 169 15.67 4.91 -5.81
N SER A 170 15.93 3.74 -5.25
CA SER A 170 17.28 3.19 -5.09
C SER A 170 17.92 2.88 -6.45
N ALA A 171 19.24 2.71 -6.46
CA ALA A 171 19.89 1.99 -7.55
C ALA A 171 19.27 0.58 -7.69
N PRO A 172 19.11 0.06 -8.93
CA PRO A 172 18.59 -1.28 -9.14
C PRO A 172 19.59 -2.35 -8.69
N VAL A 173 19.08 -3.39 -8.06
CA VAL A 173 19.81 -4.62 -7.71
C VAL A 173 19.31 -5.74 -8.62
N THR A 174 20.16 -6.22 -9.53
CA THR A 174 19.83 -7.35 -10.38
C THR A 174 20.18 -8.65 -9.66
N VAL A 175 19.28 -9.61 -9.63
CA VAL A 175 19.50 -10.96 -9.08
C VAL A 175 19.13 -12.03 -10.09
N THR A 176 19.74 -13.20 -9.97
CA THR A 176 19.35 -14.38 -10.73
C THR A 176 18.53 -15.29 -9.85
N VAL A 177 17.25 -15.45 -10.16
CA VAL A 177 16.41 -16.45 -9.52
C VAL A 177 16.76 -17.81 -10.11
N ALA A 178 17.24 -18.71 -9.27
CA ALA A 178 17.57 -20.08 -9.60
C ALA A 178 16.86 -21.02 -8.62
N ASN A 179 15.53 -20.99 -8.63
CA ASN A 179 14.78 -21.98 -7.88
C ASN A 179 15.13 -23.35 -8.45
N ALA A 180 15.45 -24.30 -7.57
CA ALA A 180 15.50 -25.69 -7.99
C ALA A 180 14.20 -25.95 -8.73
N THR A 181 14.30 -26.41 -9.99
CA THR A 181 13.18 -27.15 -10.56
C THR A 181 12.88 -28.18 -9.49
N GLN A 182 11.67 -28.16 -8.91
CA GLN A 182 11.23 -29.27 -8.10
C GLN A 182 11.69 -30.54 -8.83
N PRO A 183 12.26 -31.54 -8.16
CA PRO A 183 12.47 -32.81 -8.82
C PRO A 183 11.17 -33.12 -9.52
N SER A 184 11.19 -33.14 -10.86
CA SER A 184 10.32 -34.08 -11.53
C SER A 184 10.67 -35.36 -10.81
N THR A 185 9.74 -35.90 -10.02
CA THR A 185 9.71 -37.34 -9.96
C THR A 185 9.75 -37.74 -11.42
N ALA A 186 10.88 -38.29 -11.84
CA ALA A 186 11.00 -38.87 -13.16
C ALA A 186 9.97 -39.99 -13.14
N GLN A 187 8.75 -39.69 -13.57
CA GLN A 187 7.86 -40.72 -14.05
C GLN A 187 8.57 -41.24 -15.31
N PRO A 188 8.76 -42.57 -15.44
CA PRO A 188 9.55 -43.14 -16.51
C PRO A 188 9.13 -42.54 -17.84
N ALA A 189 10.10 -42.32 -18.74
CA ALA A 189 9.82 -42.03 -20.13
C ALA A 189 8.81 -43.08 -20.64
N ALA A 190 7.54 -42.69 -20.66
CA ALA A 190 6.50 -43.49 -21.28
C ALA A 190 6.76 -43.34 -22.78
N SER A 191 7.47 -44.35 -23.27
CA SER A 191 7.62 -44.67 -24.67
C SER A 191 6.37 -44.30 -25.44
N ALA A 192 6.60 -43.66 -26.58
CA ALA A 192 5.61 -43.42 -27.60
C ALA A 192 5.01 -44.77 -28.04
N ASN A 193 3.92 -45.20 -27.39
CA ASN A 193 2.83 -45.83 -28.08
C ASN A 193 1.57 -45.93 -27.20
N SER A 194 0.46 -45.53 -27.83
CA SER A 194 -0.91 -45.98 -27.55
C SER A 194 -1.72 -45.25 -26.48
N ALA A 195 -2.79 -44.65 -27.00
CA ALA A 195 -4.15 -44.73 -26.46
C ALA A 195 -4.50 -43.81 -25.27
N PHE A 196 -5.28 -42.79 -25.62
CA PHE A 196 -6.25 -42.10 -24.78
C PHE A 196 -6.77 -42.94 -23.60
N GLY A 197 -6.49 -42.49 -22.37
CA GLY A 197 -7.05 -43.05 -21.15
C GLY A 197 -7.10 -42.04 -19.99
N GLY A 198 -8.16 -41.22 -19.93
CA GLY A 198 -8.87 -41.02 -18.67
C GLY A 198 -8.59 -39.83 -17.73
N SER A 199 -7.72 -38.86 -18.01
CA SER A 199 -7.69 -37.61 -17.21
C SER A 199 -7.42 -36.38 -18.09
N GLY A 200 -8.48 -35.60 -18.34
CA GLY A 200 -8.47 -34.48 -19.28
C GLY A 200 -7.48 -33.39 -18.88
N CYS A 201 -6.75 -32.85 -19.87
CA CYS A 201 -6.01 -31.61 -19.72
C CYS A 201 -7.02 -30.45 -19.58
N PHE A 202 -6.90 -29.62 -18.55
CA PHE A 202 -7.79 -28.47 -18.29
C PHE A 202 -7.09 -27.16 -18.64
N VAL A 203 -7.86 -26.10 -18.94
CA VAL A 203 -7.31 -24.81 -19.43
C VAL A 203 -6.25 -24.23 -18.49
N ALA A 204 -6.51 -24.24 -17.18
CA ALA A 204 -5.53 -23.76 -16.19
C ALA A 204 -4.28 -24.66 -16.14
N THR A 205 -4.43 -25.98 -16.24
CA THR A 205 -3.28 -26.91 -16.29
C THR A 205 -2.48 -26.77 -17.59
N ALA A 206 -3.14 -26.46 -18.71
CA ALA A 206 -2.49 -26.13 -19.98
C ALA A 206 -1.75 -24.79 -19.92
N ALA A 207 -2.31 -23.78 -19.24
CA ALA A 207 -1.70 -22.48 -19.07
C ALA A 207 -0.49 -22.51 -18.13
N TYR A 208 -0.61 -23.14 -16.96
CA TYR A 208 0.44 -23.15 -15.94
C TYR A 208 1.39 -24.36 -16.07
N GLY A 209 1.08 -25.30 -16.96
CA GLY A 209 1.94 -26.44 -17.28
C GLY A 209 1.96 -27.54 -16.21
N SER A 210 1.29 -27.34 -15.06
CA SER A 210 1.23 -28.31 -13.97
C SER A 210 -0.11 -28.25 -13.23
N PRO A 211 -0.67 -29.40 -12.80
CA PRO A 211 -1.85 -29.45 -11.96
C PRO A 211 -1.59 -29.01 -10.50
N MET A 212 -0.33 -28.78 -10.13
CA MET A 212 0.13 -28.33 -8.80
C MET A 212 0.70 -26.91 -8.79
N ALA A 213 0.61 -26.16 -9.89
CA ALA A 213 0.91 -24.73 -9.86
C ALA A 213 0.03 -24.03 -8.81
N GLY A 214 0.59 -23.07 -8.05
CA GLY A 214 -0.12 -22.43 -6.93
C GLY A 214 -1.47 -21.87 -7.33
N GLU A 215 -1.54 -21.25 -8.51
CA GLU A 215 -2.75 -20.71 -9.13
C GLU A 215 -3.76 -21.81 -9.48
N VAL A 216 -3.29 -22.97 -9.95
CA VAL A 216 -4.14 -24.12 -10.27
C VAL A 216 -4.66 -24.78 -9.00
N VAL A 217 -3.87 -24.82 -7.94
CA VAL A 217 -4.27 -25.34 -6.62
C VAL A 217 -5.35 -24.43 -6.02
N VAL A 218 -5.17 -23.11 -6.06
CA VAL A 218 -6.15 -22.13 -5.57
C VAL A 218 -7.47 -22.25 -6.31
N LEU A 219 -7.45 -22.34 -7.64
CA LEU A 219 -8.67 -22.55 -8.44
C LEU A 219 -9.34 -23.90 -8.14
N ARG A 220 -8.56 -24.95 -7.83
CA ARG A 220 -9.10 -26.26 -7.41
C ARG A 220 -9.73 -26.19 -6.02
N THR A 221 -9.08 -25.55 -5.07
CA THR A 221 -9.61 -25.36 -3.72
C THR A 221 -10.88 -24.52 -3.74
N PHE A 222 -10.90 -23.43 -4.52
CA PHE A 222 -12.10 -22.63 -4.74
C PHE A 222 -13.23 -23.43 -5.39
N ARG A 223 -12.91 -24.26 -6.40
CA ARG A 223 -13.88 -25.17 -6.99
C ARG A 223 -14.48 -26.10 -5.93
N ASP A 224 -13.64 -26.72 -5.11
CA ASP A 224 -14.05 -27.77 -4.18
C ASP A 224 -14.80 -27.21 -2.96
N GLN A 225 -14.40 -26.02 -2.47
CA GLN A 225 -14.95 -25.41 -1.27
C GLN A 225 -16.05 -24.37 -1.53
N ALA A 226 -16.08 -23.72 -2.70
CA ALA A 226 -17.08 -22.70 -3.01
C ALA A 226 -18.05 -23.13 -4.11
N LEU A 227 -17.55 -23.64 -5.25
CA LEU A 227 -18.43 -23.96 -6.39
C LEU A 227 -19.23 -25.25 -6.18
N LEU A 228 -18.60 -26.33 -5.70
CA LEU A 228 -19.29 -27.63 -5.55
C LEU A 228 -20.33 -27.65 -4.42
N ASN A 229 -20.26 -26.69 -3.49
CA ASN A 229 -21.22 -26.51 -2.42
C ASN A 229 -22.58 -25.97 -2.88
N HIS A 230 -22.69 -25.45 -4.12
CA HIS A 230 -23.94 -24.94 -4.67
C HIS A 230 -24.37 -25.67 -5.95
N ALA A 231 -25.67 -25.85 -6.15
CA ALA A 231 -26.22 -26.58 -7.32
C ALA A 231 -25.82 -25.93 -8.66
N LEU A 232 -25.81 -24.60 -8.72
CA LEU A 232 -25.37 -23.84 -9.90
C LEU A 232 -23.86 -23.99 -10.15
N GLY A 233 -23.05 -24.01 -9.10
CA GLY A 233 -21.60 -24.22 -9.22
C GLY A 233 -21.25 -25.63 -9.70
N ARG A 234 -22.00 -26.66 -9.26
CA ARG A 234 -21.87 -28.03 -9.82
C ARG A 234 -22.19 -28.09 -11.32
N LEU A 235 -23.22 -27.36 -11.78
CA LEU A 235 -23.57 -27.28 -13.21
C LEU A 235 -22.48 -26.56 -14.03
N PHE A 236 -21.93 -25.48 -13.49
CA PHE A 236 -20.81 -24.75 -14.10
C PHE A 236 -19.58 -25.65 -14.25
N VAL A 237 -19.17 -26.32 -13.17
CA VAL A 237 -18.01 -27.22 -13.18
C VAL A 237 -18.22 -28.35 -14.19
N LYS A 238 -19.40 -28.99 -14.21
CA LYS A 238 -19.69 -30.06 -15.17
C LYS A 238 -19.58 -29.59 -16.63
N THR A 239 -20.07 -28.39 -16.92
CA THR A 239 -19.98 -27.78 -18.26
C THR A 239 -18.53 -27.45 -18.62
N TYR A 240 -17.78 -26.87 -17.69
CA TYR A 240 -16.36 -26.56 -17.87
C TYR A 240 -15.54 -27.83 -18.17
N TYR A 241 -15.76 -28.92 -17.44
CA TYR A 241 -15.08 -30.20 -17.65
C TYR A 241 -15.39 -30.84 -19.01
N ARG A 242 -16.55 -30.56 -19.58
CA ARG A 242 -16.95 -31.07 -20.90
C ARG A 242 -16.30 -30.29 -22.06
N ILE A 243 -16.09 -28.98 -21.88
CA ILE A 243 -15.65 -28.07 -22.96
C ILE A 243 -14.14 -27.79 -22.91
N SER A 244 -13.53 -27.82 -21.73
CA SER A 244 -12.12 -27.46 -21.54
C SER A 244 -11.09 -28.39 -22.19
N PRO A 245 -11.26 -29.73 -22.31
CA PRO A 245 -10.22 -30.59 -22.86
C PRO A 245 -9.73 -30.26 -24.29
N PRO A 246 -10.60 -30.00 -25.28
CA PRO A 246 -10.15 -29.59 -26.61
C PRO A 246 -9.46 -28.21 -26.60
N LEU A 247 -9.95 -27.27 -25.80
CA LEU A 247 -9.39 -25.92 -25.69
C LEU A 247 -8.01 -25.93 -25.02
N ALA A 248 -7.87 -26.73 -23.95
CA ALA A 248 -6.63 -26.88 -23.20
C ALA A 248 -5.51 -27.46 -24.07
N ARG A 249 -5.81 -28.42 -24.95
CA ARG A 249 -4.84 -28.97 -25.90
C ARG A 249 -4.33 -27.93 -26.89
N PHE A 250 -5.21 -27.07 -27.40
CA PHE A 250 -4.83 -26.00 -28.32
C PHE A 250 -3.94 -24.94 -27.65
N ILE A 251 -4.28 -24.56 -26.41
CA ILE A 251 -3.51 -23.60 -25.62
C ILE A 251 -2.14 -24.16 -25.23
N ALA A 252 -2.06 -25.45 -24.86
CA ALA A 252 -0.81 -26.10 -24.48
C ALA A 252 0.23 -26.16 -25.62
N ALA A 253 -0.23 -26.09 -26.88
CA ALA A 253 0.63 -26.12 -28.06
C ALA A 253 1.24 -24.76 -28.44
N HIS A 254 0.83 -23.66 -27.81
CA HIS A 254 1.25 -22.30 -28.19
C HIS A 254 1.67 -21.46 -26.98
N ASP A 255 2.92 -21.01 -26.94
CA ASP A 255 3.46 -20.27 -25.79
C ASP A 255 2.83 -18.89 -25.61
N THR A 256 2.51 -18.19 -26.70
CA THR A 256 1.82 -16.89 -26.66
C THR A 256 0.42 -17.01 -26.07
N LEU A 257 -0.36 -18.02 -26.49
CA LEU A 257 -1.69 -18.30 -25.93
C LEU A 257 -1.61 -18.70 -24.47
N ARG A 258 -0.55 -19.38 -24.06
CA ARG A 258 -0.30 -19.73 -22.66
C ARG A 258 -0.14 -18.50 -21.78
N THR A 259 0.68 -17.54 -22.22
CA THR A 259 0.90 -16.26 -21.52
C THR A 259 -0.37 -15.42 -21.46
N MET A 260 -1.13 -15.33 -22.57
CA MET A 260 -2.41 -14.63 -22.56
C MET A 260 -3.44 -15.30 -21.64
N THR A 261 -3.46 -16.64 -21.60
CA THR A 261 -4.35 -17.40 -20.72
C THR A 261 -3.97 -17.17 -19.24
N ARG A 262 -2.67 -17.08 -18.90
CA ARG A 262 -2.22 -16.71 -17.54
C ARG A 262 -2.65 -15.30 -17.16
N ALA A 263 -2.45 -14.33 -18.05
CA ALA A 263 -2.88 -12.95 -17.82
C ALA A 263 -4.41 -12.85 -17.62
N MET A 264 -5.19 -13.63 -18.38
CA MET A 264 -6.64 -13.66 -18.26
C MET A 264 -7.14 -14.42 -17.02
N LEU A 265 -6.39 -15.42 -16.55
CA LEU A 265 -6.69 -16.15 -15.33
C LEU A 265 -6.25 -15.41 -14.07
N TRP A 266 -5.30 -14.48 -14.15
CA TRP A 266 -4.74 -13.80 -12.99
C TRP A 266 -5.79 -13.05 -12.14
N PRO A 267 -6.73 -12.26 -12.71
CA PRO A 267 -7.80 -11.64 -11.91
C PRO A 267 -8.73 -12.68 -11.25
N VAL A 268 -8.94 -13.82 -11.91
CA VAL A 268 -9.80 -14.91 -11.40
C VAL A 268 -9.12 -15.65 -10.25
N VAL A 269 -7.80 -15.89 -10.36
CA VAL A 269 -6.99 -16.51 -9.32
C VAL A 269 -6.87 -15.60 -8.10
N TRP A 270 -6.64 -14.31 -8.33
CA TRP A 270 -6.62 -13.30 -7.29
C TRP A 270 -7.96 -13.22 -6.56
N TRP A 271 -9.07 -13.24 -7.30
CA TRP A 271 -10.40 -13.27 -6.70
C TRP A 271 -10.68 -14.58 -5.95
N ALA A 272 -10.22 -15.73 -6.46
CA ALA A 272 -10.33 -17.01 -5.76
C ALA A 272 -9.54 -17.03 -4.45
N HIS A 273 -8.37 -16.39 -4.40
CA HIS A 273 -7.64 -16.14 -3.15
C HIS A 273 -8.47 -15.32 -2.16
N LEU A 274 -8.96 -14.15 -2.60
CA LEU A 274 -9.80 -13.29 -1.77
C LEU A 274 -11.05 -14.00 -1.24
N ALA A 275 -11.67 -14.85 -2.07
CA ALA A 275 -12.86 -15.63 -1.71
C ALA A 275 -12.59 -16.76 -0.70
N LEU A 276 -11.37 -17.31 -0.68
CA LEU A 276 -10.97 -18.37 0.24
C LEU A 276 -10.47 -17.81 1.57
N ASP A 277 -9.68 -16.74 1.54
CA ASP A 277 -9.04 -16.17 2.73
C ASP A 277 -9.96 -15.20 3.48
N GLU A 278 -10.76 -14.40 2.77
CA GLU A 278 -11.60 -13.35 3.35
C GLU A 278 -13.02 -13.34 2.74
N PRO A 279 -13.88 -14.33 3.09
CA PRO A 279 -15.17 -14.53 2.43
C PRO A 279 -16.11 -13.33 2.53
N ARG A 280 -15.97 -12.49 3.56
CA ARG A 280 -16.76 -11.25 3.74
C ARG A 280 -16.42 -10.16 2.71
N LEU A 281 -15.14 -10.03 2.35
CA LEU A 281 -14.68 -9.05 1.35
C LEU A 281 -15.02 -9.52 -0.08
N ALA A 282 -14.98 -10.82 -0.32
CA ALA A 282 -15.37 -11.40 -1.61
C ALA A 282 -16.83 -11.13 -1.98
N TRP A 283 -17.77 -11.17 -1.02
CA TRP A 283 -19.17 -10.81 -1.26
C TRP A 283 -19.36 -9.34 -1.68
N LEU A 284 -18.57 -8.41 -1.12
CA LEU A 284 -18.63 -7.00 -1.50
C LEU A 284 -18.18 -6.79 -2.95
N THR A 285 -17.09 -7.45 -3.38
CA THR A 285 -16.63 -7.37 -4.78
C THR A 285 -17.64 -7.98 -5.78
N LEU A 286 -18.34 -9.05 -5.41
CA LEU A 286 -19.41 -9.67 -6.20
C LEU A 286 -20.63 -8.73 -6.35
N MET A 287 -20.96 -7.95 -5.31
CA MET A 287 -22.02 -6.95 -5.37
C MET A 287 -21.67 -5.75 -6.27
N PHE A 288 -20.42 -5.30 -6.30
CA PHE A 288 -19.98 -4.23 -7.21
C PHE A 288 -20.01 -4.68 -8.68
N VAL A 289 -19.57 -5.90 -8.99
CA VAL A 289 -19.57 -6.45 -10.36
C VAL A 289 -20.99 -6.76 -10.86
N SER A 290 -21.88 -7.27 -10.00
CA SER A 290 -23.27 -7.54 -10.36
C SER A 290 -24.14 -6.28 -10.41
N GLY A 291 -23.90 -5.28 -9.57
CA GLY A 291 -24.56 -3.97 -9.61
C GLY A 291 -24.27 -3.19 -10.91
N GLY A 292 -23.04 -3.28 -11.43
CA GLY A 292 -22.67 -2.71 -12.72
C GLY A 292 -23.37 -3.38 -13.91
N PHE A 293 -23.62 -4.69 -13.83
CA PHE A 293 -24.29 -5.44 -14.91
C PHE A 293 -25.79 -5.16 -14.99
N VAL A 294 -26.48 -5.01 -13.84
CA VAL A 294 -27.90 -4.66 -13.79
C VAL A 294 -28.15 -3.23 -14.30
N ALA A 295 -27.26 -2.27 -13.98
CA ALA A 295 -27.33 -0.92 -14.50
C ALA A 295 -27.09 -0.85 -16.02
N GLY A 296 -26.16 -1.66 -16.54
CA GLY A 296 -25.84 -1.73 -17.97
C GLY A 296 -26.97 -2.33 -18.83
N VAL A 297 -27.60 -3.42 -18.37
CA VAL A 297 -28.72 -4.06 -19.09
C VAL A 297 -29.99 -3.18 -19.05
N GLY A 298 -30.23 -2.45 -17.96
CA GLY A 298 -31.34 -1.49 -17.86
C GLY A 298 -31.22 -0.31 -18.84
N LEU A 299 -29.99 0.19 -19.08
CA LEU A 299 -29.72 1.28 -20.01
C LEU A 299 -29.82 0.84 -21.48
N VAL A 300 -29.49 -0.42 -21.81
CA VAL A 300 -29.66 -0.98 -23.16
C VAL A 300 -31.13 -1.32 -23.45
N GLY A 301 -31.87 -1.86 -22.48
CA GLY A 301 -33.29 -2.18 -22.62
C GLY A 301 -34.18 -0.95 -22.82
N THR A 302 -33.88 0.17 -22.13
CA THR A 302 -34.62 1.43 -22.28
C THR A 302 -34.32 2.14 -23.60
N ARG A 303 -33.09 2.04 -24.13
CA ARG A 303 -32.72 2.56 -25.46
C ARG A 303 -33.38 1.77 -26.61
N LEU A 304 -33.55 0.46 -26.48
CA LEU A 304 -34.21 -0.36 -27.51
C LEU A 304 -35.73 -0.18 -27.54
N ARG A 305 -36.38 0.11 -26.40
CA ARG A 305 -37.83 0.40 -26.36
C ARG A 305 -38.19 1.75 -27.01
N ARG A 306 -37.33 2.76 -26.94
CA ARG A 306 -37.54 4.06 -27.63
C ARG A 306 -37.40 3.99 -29.15
N ARG A 307 -36.80 2.93 -29.70
CA ARG A 307 -36.59 2.76 -31.16
C ARG A 307 -37.70 1.98 -31.88
N LYS A 308 -38.63 1.35 -31.14
CA LYS A 308 -39.79 0.62 -31.70
C LYS A 308 -41.12 1.38 -31.60
N GLY A 309 -41.09 2.63 -31.11
CA GLY A 309 -42.27 3.49 -30.92
C GLY A 309 -42.32 4.73 -31.80
N ARG A 310 -41.60 4.74 -32.94
CA ARG A 310 -41.73 5.73 -34.01
C ARG A 310 -41.88 5.01 -35.33
#